data_AF-A0A529KJ43-F1
#
_entry.id   AF-A0A529KJ43-F1
#
_cell.length_a   1.000
_cell.length_b   1.000
_cell.length_c   1.000
_cell.angle_alpha   90.00
_cell.angle_beta   90.00
_cell.angle_gamma   90.00
#
_symmetry.space_group_name_H-M   'P 1'
#
loop_
_entity.id
_entity.type
_entity.pdbx_description
1 polymer ?
#
loop_
_entity_poly.entity_id
_entity_poly.type
_entity_poly.pdbx_seq_one_letter_code
_entity_poly.pdbx_strand_id
1 'polypeptide(L)' 'MQTRQLGNELDVYPVGLGCMGMSFVYGGQAEADAIATLRRAVEIGVNFFDTAEVYGPYENEILLGKALKPVRDQV' A
#
# COMPACT_ATOMS: atom_id res chain seq x y z
N MET A 1 -3.62 19.68 0.27
CA MET A 1 -4.58 18.58 0.08
C MET A 1 -5.41 18.46 1.35
N GLN A 2 -6.70 18.12 1.26
CA GLN A 2 -7.51 17.88 2.47
C GLN A 2 -7.28 16.46 2.95
N THR A 3 -6.91 16.27 4.22
CA THR A 3 -6.81 14.95 4.87
C THR A 3 -8.15 14.52 5.46
N ARG A 4 -8.22 13.28 5.94
CA ARG A 4 -9.32 12.72 6.74
C ARG A 4 -8.71 12.09 7.99
N GLN A 5 -9.34 12.30 9.13
CA GLN A 5 -8.92 11.61 10.34
C GLN A 5 -9.49 10.17 10.34
N LEU A 6 -8.62 9.19 10.51
CA LEU A 6 -8.96 7.78 10.66
C LEU A 6 -8.60 7.32 12.08
N GLY A 7 -9.60 6.89 12.85
CA GLY A 7 -9.42 6.71 14.29
C GLY A 7 -9.10 8.05 14.96
N ASN A 8 -8.24 8.04 15.98
CA ASN A 8 -7.91 9.23 16.77
C ASN A 8 -6.55 9.84 16.42
N GLU A 9 -5.73 9.15 15.61
CA GLU A 9 -4.29 9.44 15.51
C GLU A 9 -3.78 9.53 14.06
N LEU A 10 -4.56 9.11 13.07
CA LEU A 10 -4.10 9.06 11.68
C LEU A 10 -4.76 10.14 10.84
N ASP A 11 -3.94 11.01 10.25
CA ASP A 11 -4.37 11.92 9.19
C ASP A 11 -4.00 11.32 7.83
N VAL A 12 -5.02 10.85 7.10
CA VAL A 12 -4.83 10.15 5.82
C VAL A 12 -5.28 10.98 4.64
N TYR A 13 -4.66 10.75 3.49
CA TYR A 13 -5.17 11.21 2.21
C TYR A 13 -6.54 10.57 1.96
N PRO A 14 -7.55 11.30 1.44
CA PRO A 14 -8.91 10.81 1.28
C PRO A 14 -9.06 9.63 0.31
N VAL A 15 -8.00 9.27 -0.41
CA VAL A 15 -7.93 8.10 -1.28
C VAL A 15 -6.79 7.19 -0.81
N GLY A 16 -7.12 6.00 -0.31
CA GLY A 16 -6.15 4.95 0.00
C GLY A 16 -5.90 4.00 -1.18
N LEU A 17 -4.89 3.15 -1.06
CA LEU A 17 -4.59 2.10 -2.04
C LEU A 17 -4.88 0.71 -1.47
N GLY A 18 -5.85 0.00 -2.07
CA GLY A 18 -6.10 -1.41 -1.79
C GLY A 18 -5.09 -2.31 -2.50
N CYS A 19 -4.42 -3.18 -1.75
CA CYS A 19 -3.27 -3.95 -2.25
C CYS A 19 -3.59 -5.40 -2.64
N MET A 20 -4.86 -5.84 -2.53
CA MET A 20 -5.31 -7.19 -2.86
C MET A 20 -4.81 -7.67 -4.23
N GLY A 21 -4.87 -6.82 -5.26
CA GLY A 21 -4.51 -7.20 -6.62
C GLY A 21 -3.04 -7.53 -6.85
N MET A 22 -2.14 -7.12 -5.93
CA MET A 22 -0.69 -7.23 -6.13
C MET A 22 -0.14 -8.64 -5.88
N SER A 23 -0.82 -9.45 -5.07
CA SER A 23 -0.40 -10.84 -4.76
C SER A 23 -1.53 -11.87 -4.83
N PHE A 24 -2.81 -11.44 -4.94
CA PHE A 24 -3.97 -12.33 -4.88
C PHE A 24 -4.72 -12.46 -6.23
N VAL A 25 -6.05 -12.57 -6.19
CA VAL A 25 -7.02 -12.97 -7.25
C VAL A 25 -6.73 -12.47 -8.66
N TYR A 26 -6.09 -11.31 -8.83
CA TYR A 26 -5.80 -10.76 -10.16
C TYR A 26 -4.46 -11.23 -10.76
N GLY A 27 -3.47 -11.58 -9.91
CA GLY A 27 -2.23 -12.29 -10.26
C GLY A 27 -1.41 -11.79 -11.46
N GLY A 28 -0.26 -12.41 -11.71
CA GLY A 28 0.47 -12.28 -12.98
C GLY A 28 1.32 -11.02 -13.18
N GLN A 29 1.22 -10.01 -12.31
CA GLN A 29 2.18 -8.89 -12.31
C GLN A 29 3.55 -9.30 -11.76
N ALA A 30 4.61 -8.69 -12.26
CA ALA A 30 5.94 -8.83 -11.68
C ALA A 30 6.01 -8.09 -10.34
N GLU A 31 6.76 -8.63 -9.37
CA GLU A 31 6.98 -7.99 -8.05
C GLU A 31 7.49 -6.54 -8.21
N ALA A 32 8.36 -6.30 -9.19
CA ALA A 32 8.91 -4.97 -9.47
C ALA A 32 7.82 -3.93 -9.83
N ASP A 33 6.78 -4.34 -10.57
CA ASP A 33 5.70 -3.44 -10.99
C ASP A 33 4.78 -3.07 -9.82
N ALA A 34 4.55 -4.03 -8.92
CA ALA A 34 3.80 -3.79 -7.69
C ALA A 34 4.57 -2.85 -6.74
N ILE A 35 5.88 -3.04 -6.60
CA ILE A 35 6.75 -2.13 -5.83
C ILE A 35 6.74 -0.72 -6.45
N ALA A 36 6.84 -0.61 -7.78
CA ALA A 36 6.79 0.67 -8.46
C ALA A 36 5.45 1.38 -8.25
N THR A 37 4.34 0.65 -8.29
CA THR A 37 3.00 1.17 -8.00
C THR A 37 2.87 1.69 -6.57
N LEU A 38 3.33 0.91 -5.58
CA LEU A 38 3.31 1.30 -4.17
C LEU A 38 4.13 2.58 -3.93
N ARG A 39 5.33 2.67 -4.49
CA ARG A 39 6.18 3.86 -4.37
C ARG A 39 5.58 5.07 -5.07
N ARG A 40 5.01 4.87 -6.26
CA ARG A 40 4.33 5.94 -7.00
C ARG A 40 3.14 6.48 -6.22
N ALA A 41 2.40 5.63 -5.51
CA ALA A 41 1.30 6.06 -4.65
C ALA A 41 1.80 7.03 -3.55
N VAL A 42 2.91 6.72 -2.89
CA VAL A 42 3.55 7.61 -1.91
C VAL A 42 3.98 8.93 -2.56
N GLU A 43 4.62 8.88 -3.73
CA GLU A 43 5.06 10.09 -4.46
C GLU A 43 3.91 11.06 -4.81
N ILE A 44 2.70 10.54 -5.02
CA ILE A 44 1.51 11.36 -5.31
C ILE A 44 0.69 11.70 -4.06
N GLY A 45 1.19 11.38 -2.87
CA GLY A 45 0.62 11.78 -1.58
C GLY A 45 -0.29 10.76 -0.92
N VAL A 46 -0.37 9.52 -1.41
CA VAL A 46 -1.09 8.44 -0.71
C VAL A 46 -0.26 7.96 0.48
N ASN A 47 -0.86 8.01 1.66
CA ASN A 47 -0.26 7.58 2.92
C ASN A 47 -1.12 6.53 3.65
N PHE A 48 -2.04 5.88 2.96
CA PHE A 48 -2.90 4.85 3.54
C PHE A 48 -3.02 3.66 2.58
N PHE A 49 -2.60 2.49 3.05
CA PHE A 49 -2.48 1.26 2.27
C PHE A 49 -3.25 0.15 2.99
N ASP A 50 -4.16 -0.50 2.26
CA ASP A 50 -4.99 -1.59 2.78
C ASP A 50 -4.47 -2.94 2.27
N THR A 51 -4.25 -3.87 3.20
CA THR A 51 -3.73 -5.22 2.95
C THR A 51 -4.37 -6.20 3.94
N ALA A 52 -4.18 -7.50 3.69
CA ALA A 52 -4.64 -8.56 4.57
C ALA A 52 -3.80 -9.83 4.37
N GLU A 53 -3.66 -10.63 5.42
CA GLU A 53 -2.96 -11.94 5.40
C GLU A 53 -3.46 -12.85 4.26
N VAL A 54 -4.77 -12.82 3.96
CA VAL A 54 -5.41 -13.65 2.94
C VAL A 54 -5.05 -13.26 1.49
N TYR A 55 -4.48 -12.07 1.26
CA TYR A 55 -4.15 -11.59 -0.08
C TYR A 55 -2.89 -12.28 -0.59
N GLY A 56 -3.05 -13.43 -1.26
CA GLY A 56 -1.93 -14.28 -1.66
C GLY A 56 -1.21 -14.76 -0.40
N PRO A 57 -1.73 -15.81 0.28
CA PRO A 57 -1.50 -16.02 1.71
C PRO A 57 -0.07 -15.71 2.15
N TYR A 58 0.07 -14.75 3.07
CA TYR A 58 1.34 -14.25 3.65
C TYR A 58 2.27 -13.43 2.73
N GLU A 59 1.98 -13.29 1.43
CA GLU A 59 2.88 -12.63 0.47
C GLU A 59 2.64 -11.11 0.35
N ASN A 60 1.39 -10.64 0.44
CA ASN A 60 1.08 -9.22 0.21
C ASN A 60 1.69 -8.30 1.27
N GLU A 61 1.66 -8.70 2.54
CA GLU A 61 2.27 -7.93 3.63
C GLU A 61 3.81 -7.89 3.50
N ILE A 62 4.42 -8.99 3.05
CA ILE A 62 5.87 -9.03 2.76
C ILE A 62 6.21 -8.07 1.61
N LEU A 63 5.41 -8.07 0.54
CA LEU A 63 5.57 -7.16 -0.59
C LEU A 63 5.49 -5.70 -0.16
N LEU A 64 4.49 -5.34 0.64
CA LEU A 64 4.34 -3.98 1.18
C LEU A 64 5.54 -3.61 2.06
N GLY A 65 5.99 -4.53 2.92
CA GLY A 65 7.19 -4.34 3.74
C GLY A 65 8.43 -4.04 2.89
N LYS A 66 8.66 -4.76 1.80
CA LYS A 66 9.76 -4.49 0.86
C LYS A 66 9.62 -3.12 0.20
N ALA A 67 8.41 -2.77 -0.27
CA ALA A 67 8.17 -1.56 -1.04
C ALA A 67 8.27 -0.28 -0.19
N LEU A 68 7.69 -0.31 1.02
CA LEU A 68 7.47 0.85 1.88
C LEU A 68 8.58 1.07 2.92
N LYS A 69 9.44 0.08 3.20
CA LYS A 69 10.56 0.23 4.14
C LYS A 69 11.41 1.51 3.93
N PRO A 70 11.74 1.92 2.69
CA PRO A 70 12.53 3.14 2.47
C PRO A 70 11.77 4.45 2.75
N VAL A 71 10.44 4.40 2.85
CA VAL A 71 9.55 5.56 2.98
C VAL A 71 8.58 5.41 4.16
N ARG A 72 9.00 4.66 5.19
CA ARG A 72 8.12 4.33 6.33
C ARG A 72 7.52 5.56 6.98
N ASP A 73 8.26 6.66 7.12
CA ASP A 73 7.77 7.87 7.79
C ASP A 73 6.70 8.64 6.98
N GLN A 74 6.40 8.20 5.75
CA GLN A 74 5.41 8.82 4.85
C GLN A 74 4.09 8.04 4.77
N VAL A 75 3.98 6.89 5.46
CA VAL A 75 2.84 5.96 5.37
C VAL A 75 2.31 5.52 6.72
#